data_AF-A0A3A6NDZ7-F1
#
_entry.id   AF-A0A3A6NDZ7-F1
#
_cell.length_a   1.000
_cell.length_b   1.000
_cell.length_c   1.000
_cell.angle_alpha   90.00
_cell.angle_beta   90.00
_cell.angle_gamma   90.00
#
_symmetry.space_group_name_H-M   'P 1'
#
loop_
_entity.id
_entity.type
_entity.pdbx_description
1 polymer ?
#
loop_
_entity_poly.entity_id
_entity_poly.type
_entity_poly.pdbx_seq_one_letter_code
_entity_poly.pdbx_strand_id
1 'polypeptide(L)'
;MKRIIHSINDKTKVFYLVLEGKKIGFYLSNRLAKVFFPYLHEGVLVDFEIQEKTKKIGHEHVYQVAFFEQIISLDPFHVHYDLHRLRKEMQEVLIQDRYYLFIDFEMTMPGYKEINFKPEIIQVGYLLSKAKENALLQEGYYVAPLPQTTLSRRTKKFLSLDELKFYEEAITYQDFYHKLKKIIDQYHPKLVVWGKNDMTALDDSYQIHQVLPLTFTEDFIDLLKLHKDYFNLKDDLGLFKAYQTYYDVAIDQSHDAIDDAHVTKLVFDAFISHMV
;
A
#
# COMPACT_ATOMS: atom_id res chain seq x y z
N MET A 1 24.01 12.23 0.31
CA MET A 1 24.84 13.46 0.20
C MET A 1 24.33 14.45 1.23
N LYS A 2 25.13 14.77 2.25
CA LYS A 2 24.72 15.66 3.35
C LYS A 2 25.22 17.09 3.18
N ARG A 3 24.35 18.06 2.88
CA ARG A 3 24.73 19.46 2.58
C ARG A 3 23.64 20.46 2.96
N ILE A 4 24.04 21.71 3.16
CA ILE A 4 23.12 22.83 3.42
C ILE A 4 22.65 23.43 2.09
N ILE A 5 21.34 23.66 1.98
CA ILE A 5 20.72 24.30 0.83
C ILE A 5 21.19 25.75 0.73
N HIS A 6 21.66 26.14 -0.45
CA HIS A 6 22.06 27.50 -0.76
C HIS A 6 20.90 28.35 -1.28
N SER A 7 20.03 27.79 -2.11
CA SER A 7 18.85 28.50 -2.63
C SER A 7 17.84 27.52 -3.24
N ILE A 8 16.60 27.95 -3.46
CA ILE A 8 15.55 27.14 -4.11
C ILE A 8 14.92 27.87 -5.30
N ASN A 9 14.24 27.11 -6.16
CA ASN A 9 13.38 27.60 -7.22
C ASN A 9 12.06 26.81 -7.22
N ASP A 10 11.02 27.42 -6.69
CA ASP A 10 9.71 26.79 -6.48
C ASP A 10 9.02 26.42 -7.79
N LYS A 11 9.19 27.24 -8.82
CA LYS A 11 8.57 27.02 -10.14
C LYS A 11 9.11 25.77 -10.80
N THR A 12 10.41 25.54 -10.69
CA THR A 12 11.08 24.38 -11.29
C THR A 12 11.24 23.20 -10.34
N LYS A 13 10.91 23.37 -9.05
CA LYS A 13 11.07 22.36 -7.98
C LYS A 13 12.52 21.92 -7.83
N VAL A 14 13.43 22.89 -7.91
CA VAL A 14 14.88 22.67 -7.83
C VAL A 14 15.42 23.33 -6.57
N PHE A 15 16.26 22.65 -5.81
CA PHE A 15 17.13 23.29 -4.83
C PHE A 15 18.57 23.26 -5.31
N TYR A 16 19.38 24.18 -4.81
CA TYR A 16 20.76 24.35 -5.22
C TYR A 16 21.71 24.22 -4.04
N LEU A 17 22.83 23.54 -4.29
CA LEU A 17 23.96 23.43 -3.37
C LEU A 17 25.18 24.12 -3.98
N VAL A 18 26.13 24.54 -3.14
CA VAL A 18 27.47 24.94 -3.59
C VAL A 18 28.42 23.76 -3.38
N LEU A 19 28.89 23.17 -4.48
CA LEU A 19 29.83 22.06 -4.49
C LEU A 19 31.09 22.53 -5.22
N GLU A 20 32.24 22.49 -4.52
CA GLU A 20 33.53 22.96 -5.07
C GLU A 20 33.46 24.38 -5.67
N GLY A 21 32.72 25.28 -5.00
CA GLY A 21 32.52 26.66 -5.44
C GLY A 21 31.53 26.84 -6.60
N LYS A 22 30.94 25.75 -7.12
CA LYS A 22 29.94 25.79 -8.20
C LYS A 22 28.54 25.59 -7.65
N LYS A 23 27.59 26.38 -8.15
CA LYS A 23 26.17 26.19 -7.88
C LYS A 23 25.64 25.02 -8.72
N ILE A 24 25.18 23.97 -8.05
CA ILE A 24 24.65 22.75 -8.68
C ILE A 24 23.18 22.58 -8.28
N GLY A 25 22.32 22.33 -9.27
CA GLY A 25 20.88 22.15 -9.06
C GLY A 25 20.45 20.69 -8.92
N PHE A 26 19.47 20.47 -8.04
CA PHE A 26 18.88 19.19 -7.72
C PHE A 26 17.35 19.28 -7.84
N TYR A 27 16.80 18.54 -8.80
CA TYR A 27 15.39 18.53 -9.15
C TYR A 27 14.61 17.46 -8.38
N LEU A 28 13.44 17.83 -7.85
CA LEU A 28 12.50 16.91 -7.24
C LEU A 28 11.41 16.50 -8.24
N SER A 29 11.14 15.20 -8.34
CA SER A 29 9.95 14.69 -9.03
C SER A 29 8.68 15.27 -8.39
N ASN A 30 7.54 15.24 -9.12
CA ASN A 30 6.27 15.76 -8.59
C ASN A 30 5.88 15.14 -7.24
N ARG A 31 6.14 13.85 -7.03
CA ARG A 31 5.88 13.15 -5.76
C ARG A 31 6.75 13.69 -4.64
N LEU A 32 8.07 13.71 -4.85
CA LEU A 32 9.01 14.23 -3.85
C LEU A 32 8.74 15.70 -3.54
N ALA A 33 8.48 16.51 -4.57
CA ALA A 33 8.22 17.93 -4.39
C ALA A 33 6.93 18.18 -3.59
N LYS A 34 5.87 17.41 -3.83
CA LYS A 34 4.62 17.55 -3.08
C LYS A 34 4.82 17.32 -1.57
N VAL A 35 5.69 16.38 -1.21
CA VAL A 35 5.92 16.00 0.19
C VAL A 35 6.98 16.89 0.84
N PHE A 36 8.12 17.07 0.19
CA PHE A 36 9.31 17.61 0.86
C PHE A 36 9.61 19.06 0.53
N PHE A 37 9.19 19.56 -0.63
CA PHE A 37 9.50 20.92 -1.05
C PHE A 37 9.05 22.00 -0.06
N PRO A 38 7.89 21.87 0.65
CA PRO A 38 7.50 22.83 1.69
C PRO A 38 8.52 23.00 2.83
N TYR A 39 9.41 22.02 3.05
CA TYR A 39 10.44 22.05 4.08
C TYR A 39 11.79 22.54 3.56
N LEU A 40 11.94 22.73 2.24
CA LEU A 40 13.21 23.14 1.64
C LEU A 40 13.29 24.67 1.57
N HIS A 41 14.35 25.23 2.13
CA HIS A 41 14.70 26.65 2.01
C HIS A 41 16.20 26.81 2.27
N GLU A 42 16.74 27.99 1.98
CA GLU A 42 18.13 28.32 2.29
C GLU A 42 18.43 28.05 3.79
N GLY A 43 19.57 27.44 4.07
CA GLY A 43 19.98 27.08 5.44
C GLY A 43 19.50 25.71 5.93
N VAL A 44 18.58 25.04 5.23
CA VAL A 44 18.16 23.67 5.56
C VAL A 44 19.25 22.67 5.23
N LEU A 45 19.55 21.76 6.15
CA LEU A 45 20.42 20.62 5.94
C LEU A 45 19.62 19.47 5.31
N VAL A 46 20.08 18.98 4.17
CA VAL A 46 19.51 17.82 3.49
C VAL A 46 20.55 16.71 3.38
N ASP A 47 20.12 15.48 3.62
CA ASP A 47 20.84 14.27 3.22
C ASP A 47 19.99 13.50 2.22
N PHE A 48 20.54 13.15 1.06
CA PHE A 48 19.78 12.59 -0.05
C PHE A 48 20.64 11.85 -1.08
N GLU A 49 20.02 10.93 -1.81
CA GLU A 49 20.61 10.26 -2.97
C GLU A 49 20.12 10.87 -4.28
N ILE A 50 20.95 10.73 -5.33
CA ILE A 50 20.64 11.21 -6.68
C ILE A 50 20.50 10.03 -7.64
N GLN A 51 19.72 10.22 -8.70
CA GLN A 51 19.72 9.31 -9.84
C GLN A 51 20.98 9.53 -10.67
N GLU A 52 21.43 8.48 -11.36
CA GLU A 52 22.65 8.52 -12.20
C GLU A 52 22.56 9.56 -13.33
N LYS A 53 21.36 9.79 -13.87
CA LYS A 53 21.15 10.65 -15.04
C LYS A 53 20.73 12.05 -14.63
N THR A 54 21.37 13.05 -15.27
CA THR A 54 20.92 14.44 -15.21
C THR A 54 19.69 14.66 -16.07
N LYS A 55 18.92 15.71 -15.72
CA LYS A 55 17.74 16.15 -16.44
C LYS A 55 17.92 17.59 -16.87
N LYS A 56 17.47 17.94 -18.07
CA LYS A 56 17.42 19.32 -18.53
C LYS A 56 16.13 19.97 -18.04
N ILE A 57 16.25 21.03 -17.23
CA ILE A 57 15.13 21.82 -16.72
C ILE A 57 15.36 23.28 -17.15
N GLY A 58 14.54 23.77 -18.07
CA GLY A 58 14.79 25.06 -18.74
C GLY A 58 16.12 25.03 -19.51
N HIS A 59 17.04 25.91 -19.13
CA HIS A 59 18.38 26.01 -19.72
C HIS A 59 19.48 25.29 -18.93
N GLU A 60 19.15 24.70 -17.78
CA GLU A 60 20.12 24.09 -16.86
C GLU A 60 20.05 22.55 -16.90
N HIS A 61 21.21 21.92 -16.72
CA HIS A 61 21.30 20.50 -16.40
C HIS A 61 21.36 20.33 -14.88
N VAL A 62 20.42 19.58 -14.34
CA VAL A 62 20.27 19.34 -12.90
C VAL A 62 20.26 17.85 -12.61
N TYR A 63 20.72 17.46 -11.43
CA TYR A 63 20.61 16.07 -10.97
C TYR A 63 19.19 15.83 -10.45
N GLN A 64 18.62 14.65 -10.70
CA GLN A 64 17.35 14.30 -10.12
C GLN A 64 17.56 13.63 -8.76
N VAL A 65 16.88 14.11 -7.73
CA VAL A 65 16.88 13.45 -6.41
C VAL A 65 16.15 12.11 -6.51
N ALA A 66 16.78 11.05 -5.99
CA ALA A 66 16.20 9.72 -5.88
C ALA A 66 15.29 9.66 -4.63
N PHE A 67 15.85 9.92 -3.44
CA PHE A 67 15.14 10.03 -2.17
C PHE A 67 15.94 10.87 -1.18
N PHE A 68 15.28 11.34 -0.12
CA PHE A 68 15.93 11.96 1.03
C PHE A 68 16.19 10.91 2.11
N GLU A 69 17.31 11.02 2.80
CA GLU A 69 17.57 10.32 4.06
C GLU A 69 17.16 11.20 5.25
N GLN A 70 17.50 12.49 5.21
CA GLN A 70 17.19 13.45 6.27
C GLN A 70 16.89 14.85 5.71
N ILE A 71 15.98 15.58 6.37
CA ILE A 71 15.72 17.01 6.13
C ILE A 71 15.62 17.71 7.48
N ILE A 72 16.51 18.66 7.75
CA ILE A 72 16.69 19.26 9.07
C ILE A 72 16.85 20.78 8.95
N SER A 73 16.01 21.54 9.64
CA SER A 73 16.28 22.96 9.91
C SER A 73 17.26 23.06 11.08
N LEU A 74 18.28 23.89 10.94
CA LEU A 74 19.33 24.02 11.96
C LEU A 74 19.04 25.10 13.00
N ASP A 75 18.27 26.14 12.62
CA ASP A 75 17.91 27.25 13.50
C ASP A 75 16.47 27.76 13.22
N PRO A 76 15.51 27.52 14.12
CA PRO A 76 15.62 26.61 15.25
C PRO A 76 15.82 25.16 14.77
N PHE A 77 16.48 24.35 15.61
CA PHE A 77 16.71 22.94 15.29
C PHE A 77 15.39 22.17 15.19
N HIS A 78 15.10 21.61 14.01
CA HIS A 78 13.89 20.81 13.76
C HIS A 78 14.14 19.75 12.69
N VAL A 79 13.80 18.49 12.98
CA VAL A 79 13.89 17.37 12.03
C VAL A 79 12.55 17.22 11.32
N HIS A 80 12.50 17.62 10.05
CA HIS A 80 11.29 17.51 9.20
C HIS A 80 11.09 16.09 8.68
N TYR A 81 12.19 15.38 8.42
CA TYR A 81 12.15 14.01 7.90
C TYR A 81 13.42 13.26 8.28
N ASP A 82 13.27 12.00 8.67
CA ASP A 82 14.35 11.06 8.94
C ASP A 82 13.92 9.65 8.53
N LEU A 83 14.52 9.15 7.46
CA LEU A 83 14.21 7.84 6.88
C LEU A 83 14.58 6.69 7.82
N HIS A 84 15.69 6.79 8.57
CA HIS A 84 16.11 5.75 9.49
C HIS A 84 15.14 5.64 10.67
N ARG A 85 14.73 6.79 11.21
CA ARG A 85 13.71 6.84 12.26
C ARG A 85 12.38 6.26 11.77
N LEU A 86 11.93 6.66 10.58
CA LEU A 86 10.70 6.15 9.98
C LEU A 86 10.73 4.62 9.83
N ARG A 87 11.81 4.06 9.29
CA ARG A 87 11.99 2.60 9.13
C ARG A 87 11.98 1.88 10.49
N LYS A 88 12.62 2.46 11.50
CA LYS A 88 12.62 1.91 12.86
C LYS A 88 11.21 1.90 13.47
N GLU A 89 10.47 3.01 13.35
CA GLU A 89 9.08 3.10 13.82
C GLU A 89 8.17 2.08 13.10
N MET A 90 8.35 1.89 11.79
CA MET A 90 7.65 0.83 11.04
C MET A 90 7.96 -0.56 11.58
N GLN A 91 9.24 -0.87 11.78
CA GLN A 91 9.68 -2.15 12.36
C GLN A 91 9.04 -2.38 13.73
N GLU A 92 9.08 -1.39 14.62
CA GLU A 92 8.50 -1.46 15.96
C GLU A 92 7.00 -1.75 15.97
N VAL A 93 6.24 -1.27 14.97
CA VAL A 93 4.81 -1.57 14.82
C VAL A 93 4.56 -3.01 14.33
N LEU A 94 5.41 -3.51 13.43
CA LEU A 94 5.23 -4.81 12.79
C LEU A 94 5.73 -6.01 13.62
N ILE A 95 6.70 -5.80 14.52
CA ILE A 95 7.23 -6.87 15.39
C ILE A 95 6.42 -7.08 16.68
N GLN A 96 5.32 -6.36 16.84
CA GLN A 96 4.46 -6.48 18.02
C GLN A 96 3.82 -7.87 18.08
N ASP A 97 3.84 -8.50 19.26
CA ASP A 97 3.15 -9.77 19.48
C ASP A 97 1.63 -9.55 19.44
N ARG A 98 1.02 -9.76 18.27
CA ARG A 98 -0.41 -9.60 18.03
C ARG A 98 -0.89 -10.46 16.87
N TYR A 99 -2.21 -10.54 16.76
CA TYR A 99 -2.86 -11.16 15.60
C TYR A 99 -2.92 -10.20 14.41
N TYR A 100 -2.74 -10.77 13.23
CA TYR A 100 -2.92 -10.14 11.94
C TYR A 100 -3.95 -10.92 11.15
N LEU A 101 -4.88 -10.20 10.54
CA LEU A 101 -5.88 -10.75 9.64
C LEU A 101 -5.55 -10.26 8.23
N PHE A 102 -4.95 -11.14 7.44
CA PHE A 102 -4.64 -10.88 6.03
C PHE A 102 -5.92 -11.07 5.24
N ILE A 103 -6.30 -10.05 4.45
CA ILE A 103 -7.56 -10.03 3.73
C ILE A 103 -7.30 -9.63 2.29
N ASP A 104 -8.00 -10.31 1.39
CA ASP A 104 -8.14 -9.93 -0.01
C ASP A 104 -9.60 -10.14 -0.43
N PHE A 105 -10.09 -9.26 -1.29
CA PHE A 105 -11.44 -9.35 -1.85
C PHE A 105 -11.40 -9.32 -3.38
N GLU A 106 -12.24 -10.16 -3.98
CA GLU A 106 -12.63 -9.95 -5.38
C GLU A 106 -13.99 -9.28 -5.43
N MET A 107 -14.09 -8.24 -6.26
CA MET A 107 -15.29 -7.41 -6.38
C MET A 107 -15.95 -7.53 -7.74
N THR A 108 -17.24 -7.22 -7.79
CA THR A 108 -17.92 -6.97 -9.05
C THR A 108 -17.22 -5.84 -9.83
N MET A 109 -17.21 -5.95 -11.16
CA MET A 109 -16.70 -4.92 -12.06
C MET A 109 -17.82 -4.35 -12.94
N PRO A 110 -17.73 -3.05 -13.29
CA PRO A 110 -18.72 -2.41 -14.13
C PRO A 110 -18.77 -3.04 -15.52
N GLY A 111 -19.95 -3.01 -16.14
CA GLY A 111 -20.05 -3.21 -17.57
C GLY A 111 -19.26 -2.14 -18.35
N TYR A 112 -18.86 -2.44 -19.58
CA TYR A 112 -18.02 -1.53 -20.39
C TYR A 112 -18.59 -0.11 -20.62
N LYS A 113 -19.89 0.11 -20.38
CA LYS A 113 -20.59 1.39 -20.60
C LYS A 113 -21.13 2.03 -19.31
N GLU A 114 -20.88 1.42 -18.16
CA GLU A 114 -21.45 1.85 -16.90
C GLU A 114 -20.54 2.88 -16.22
N ILE A 115 -21.11 4.02 -15.85
CA ILE A 115 -20.36 5.20 -15.34
C ILE A 115 -20.49 5.31 -13.82
N ASN A 116 -21.65 4.95 -13.26
CA ASN A 116 -21.94 5.03 -11.83
C ASN A 116 -22.08 3.62 -11.27
N PHE A 117 -20.95 3.01 -10.95
CA PHE A 117 -20.88 1.65 -10.45
C PHE A 117 -20.24 1.63 -9.07
N LYS A 118 -20.86 0.91 -8.15
CA LYS A 118 -20.31 0.60 -6.83
C LYS A 118 -19.93 -0.87 -6.80
N PRO A 119 -18.64 -1.21 -6.66
CA PRO A 119 -18.22 -2.60 -6.52
C PRO A 119 -18.82 -3.23 -5.26
N GLU A 120 -19.25 -4.48 -5.39
CA GLU A 120 -19.68 -5.33 -4.29
C GLU A 120 -18.68 -6.46 -4.12
N ILE A 121 -18.37 -6.82 -2.87
CA ILE A 121 -17.51 -7.97 -2.57
C ILE A 121 -18.26 -9.24 -2.95
N ILE A 122 -17.62 -10.08 -3.77
CA ILE A 122 -18.19 -11.35 -4.24
C ILE A 122 -17.30 -12.56 -3.95
N GLN A 123 -16.04 -12.35 -3.63
CA GLN A 123 -15.18 -13.37 -3.05
C GLN A 123 -14.41 -12.77 -1.88
N VAL A 124 -14.26 -13.56 -0.82
CA VAL A 124 -13.50 -13.21 0.35
C VAL A 124 -12.43 -14.26 0.54
N GLY A 125 -11.19 -13.83 0.74
CA GLY A 125 -10.12 -14.65 1.27
C GLY A 125 -9.57 -14.00 2.52
N TYR A 126 -9.43 -14.77 3.60
CA TYR A 126 -8.72 -14.28 4.77
C TYR A 126 -7.90 -15.36 5.45
N LEU A 127 -6.84 -14.89 6.12
CA LEU A 127 -5.95 -15.70 6.93
C LEU A 127 -5.64 -14.97 8.24
N LEU A 128 -5.88 -15.62 9.37
CA LEU A 128 -5.54 -15.12 10.69
C LEU A 128 -4.28 -15.82 11.20
N SER A 129 -3.25 -15.06 11.57
CA SER A 129 -2.05 -15.59 12.21
C SER A 129 -1.33 -14.53 13.03
N LYS A 130 -0.37 -14.94 13.87
CA LYS A 130 0.69 -14.05 14.32
C LYS A 130 1.80 -13.98 13.28
N ALA A 131 2.62 -12.93 13.35
CA ALA A 131 3.77 -12.78 12.45
C ALA A 131 4.68 -14.01 12.50
N LYS A 132 5.06 -14.54 11.34
CA LYS A 132 5.92 -15.72 11.14
C LYS A 132 5.41 -17.03 11.77
N GLU A 133 4.17 -17.07 12.22
CA GLU A 133 3.51 -18.29 12.71
C GLU A 133 2.59 -18.89 11.64
N ASN A 134 2.16 -20.13 11.86
CA ASN A 134 1.18 -20.78 10.99
C ASN A 134 -0.20 -20.13 11.13
N ALA A 135 -1.04 -20.29 10.10
CA ALA A 135 -2.42 -19.84 10.13
C ALA A 135 -3.20 -20.52 11.26
N LEU A 136 -3.91 -19.74 12.07
CA LEU A 136 -4.88 -20.22 13.04
C LEU A 136 -6.24 -20.46 12.39
N LEU A 137 -6.60 -19.59 11.45
CA LEU A 137 -7.81 -19.66 10.65
C LEU A 137 -7.46 -19.24 9.23
N GLN A 138 -8.00 -19.94 8.25
CA GLN A 138 -7.89 -19.61 6.84
C GLN A 138 -9.17 -20.06 6.15
N GLU A 139 -9.88 -19.15 5.51
CA GLU A 139 -11.08 -19.48 4.74
C GLU A 139 -11.15 -18.62 3.47
N GLY A 140 -11.66 -19.22 2.40
CA GLY A 140 -12.07 -18.56 1.18
C GLY A 140 -13.50 -18.96 0.82
N TYR A 141 -14.34 -18.00 0.42
CA TYR A 141 -15.71 -18.29 -0.02
C TYR A 141 -16.30 -17.15 -0.86
N TYR A 142 -17.35 -17.48 -1.61
CA TYR A 142 -18.13 -16.50 -2.35
C TYR A 142 -19.15 -15.80 -1.46
N VAL A 143 -19.44 -14.54 -1.80
CA VAL A 143 -20.47 -13.71 -1.15
C VAL A 143 -21.48 -13.30 -2.21
N ALA A 144 -22.75 -13.58 -1.95
CA ALA A 144 -23.82 -13.20 -2.86
C ALA A 144 -23.96 -11.67 -2.87
N PRO A 145 -23.92 -11.01 -4.04
CA PRO A 145 -24.20 -9.58 -4.13
C PRO A 145 -25.69 -9.33 -3.87
N LEU A 146 -26.09 -8.06 -3.84
CA LEU A 146 -27.51 -7.69 -3.72
C LEU A 146 -28.36 -8.34 -4.84
N PRO A 147 -29.63 -8.69 -4.58
CA PRO A 147 -30.47 -9.42 -5.54
C PRO A 147 -30.63 -8.74 -6.92
N GLN A 148 -30.56 -7.41 -6.97
CA GLN A 148 -30.63 -6.64 -8.20
C GLN A 148 -29.32 -6.61 -9.00
N THR A 149 -28.22 -7.07 -8.41
CA THR A 149 -26.89 -7.01 -9.02
C THR A 149 -26.68 -8.21 -9.93
N THR A 150 -26.47 -7.92 -11.21
CA THR A 150 -26.12 -8.94 -12.21
C THR A 150 -24.61 -8.92 -12.44
N LEU A 151 -23.95 -10.09 -12.33
CA LEU A 151 -22.52 -10.20 -12.62
C LEU A 151 -22.24 -9.86 -14.09
N SER A 152 -21.44 -8.82 -14.32
CA SER A 152 -21.08 -8.39 -15.67
C SER A 152 -20.24 -9.45 -16.38
N ARG A 153 -20.26 -9.46 -17.73
CA ARG A 153 -19.36 -10.34 -18.52
C ARG A 153 -17.88 -10.10 -18.18
N ARG A 154 -17.53 -8.87 -17.79
CA ARG A 154 -16.18 -8.50 -17.40
C ARG A 154 -15.79 -9.17 -16.08
N THR A 155 -16.66 -9.13 -15.07
CA THR A 155 -16.47 -9.85 -13.79
C THR A 155 -16.25 -11.33 -14.03
N LYS A 156 -17.18 -11.97 -14.75
CA LYS A 156 -17.14 -13.42 -15.00
C LYS A 156 -15.88 -13.85 -15.75
N LYS A 157 -15.45 -13.07 -16.75
CA LYS A 157 -14.25 -13.37 -17.53
C LYS A 157 -12.96 -13.19 -16.72
N PHE A 158 -12.88 -12.15 -15.90
CA PHE A 158 -11.67 -11.82 -15.15
C PHE A 158 -11.41 -12.83 -14.02
N LEU A 159 -12.46 -13.15 -13.27
CA LEU A 159 -12.41 -14.11 -12.17
C LEU A 159 -12.61 -15.57 -12.62
N SER A 160 -12.76 -15.80 -13.93
CA SER A 160 -13.06 -17.12 -14.51
C SER A 160 -14.23 -17.86 -13.81
N LEU A 161 -15.26 -17.12 -13.40
CA LEU A 161 -16.37 -17.65 -12.58
C LEU A 161 -17.33 -18.52 -13.40
N ASP A 162 -17.67 -19.68 -12.84
CA ASP A 162 -18.90 -20.39 -13.16
C ASP A 162 -20.05 -19.78 -12.36
N GLU A 163 -20.97 -19.12 -13.05
CA GLU A 163 -22.06 -18.37 -12.44
C GLU A 163 -23.04 -19.25 -11.67
N LEU A 164 -23.32 -20.48 -12.13
CA LEU A 164 -24.21 -21.39 -11.43
C LEU A 164 -23.57 -21.85 -10.12
N LYS A 165 -22.33 -22.33 -10.20
CA LYS A 165 -21.56 -22.77 -9.03
C LYS A 165 -21.38 -21.63 -8.02
N PHE A 166 -21.08 -20.42 -8.51
CA PHE A 166 -20.96 -19.22 -7.68
C PHE A 166 -22.19 -19.00 -6.82
N TYR A 167 -23.40 -18.95 -7.42
CA TYR A 167 -24.63 -18.69 -6.67
C TYR A 167 -25.06 -19.88 -5.79
N GLU A 168 -24.68 -21.11 -6.12
CA GLU A 168 -24.92 -22.30 -5.28
C GLU A 168 -24.04 -22.31 -4.02
N GLU A 169 -22.80 -21.83 -4.11
CA GLU A 169 -21.82 -21.86 -3.01
C GLU A 169 -21.76 -20.56 -2.20
N ALA A 170 -22.25 -19.45 -2.75
CA ALA A 170 -22.16 -18.14 -2.12
C ALA A 170 -22.95 -18.04 -0.82
N ILE A 171 -22.30 -17.51 0.22
CA ILE A 171 -22.98 -17.15 1.47
C ILE A 171 -23.62 -15.77 1.37
N THR A 172 -24.52 -15.45 2.29
CA THR A 172 -25.08 -14.09 2.36
C THR A 172 -24.04 -13.10 2.86
N TYR A 173 -24.18 -11.82 2.48
CA TYR A 173 -23.35 -10.75 3.04
C TYR A 173 -23.45 -10.70 4.58
N GLN A 174 -24.65 -10.94 5.14
CA GLN A 174 -24.85 -10.99 6.58
C GLN A 174 -23.98 -12.07 7.23
N ASP A 175 -23.88 -13.26 6.64
CA ASP A 175 -23.02 -14.31 7.16
C ASP A 175 -21.54 -13.91 7.13
N PHE A 176 -21.08 -13.29 6.04
CA PHE A 176 -19.74 -12.70 5.95
C PHE A 176 -19.50 -11.66 7.05
N TYR A 177 -20.42 -10.71 7.22
CA TYR A 177 -20.34 -9.65 8.23
C TYR A 177 -20.22 -10.23 9.65
N HIS A 178 -21.06 -11.21 10.00
CA HIS A 178 -21.00 -11.83 11.33
C HIS A 178 -19.74 -12.66 11.54
N LYS A 179 -19.25 -13.36 10.50
CA LYS A 179 -17.96 -14.08 10.55
C LYS A 179 -16.82 -13.11 10.82
N LEU A 180 -16.73 -12.02 10.06
CA LEU A 180 -15.69 -10.99 10.25
C LEU A 180 -15.79 -10.37 11.64
N LYS A 181 -17.00 -9.99 12.09
CA LYS A 181 -17.23 -9.45 13.43
C LYS A 181 -16.71 -10.39 14.52
N LYS A 182 -17.00 -11.68 14.41
CA LYS A 182 -16.54 -12.69 15.38
C LYS A 182 -15.00 -12.73 15.45
N ILE A 183 -14.32 -12.66 14.30
CA ILE A 183 -12.84 -12.64 14.26
C ILE A 183 -12.31 -11.38 14.94
N ILE A 184 -12.88 -10.21 14.63
CA ILE A 184 -12.49 -8.92 15.21
C ILE A 184 -12.70 -8.89 16.73
N ASP A 185 -13.86 -9.35 17.20
CA ASP A 185 -14.20 -9.38 18.63
C ASP A 185 -13.31 -10.35 19.41
N GLN A 186 -12.94 -11.49 18.81
CA GLN A 186 -12.21 -12.56 19.50
C GLN A 186 -10.69 -12.33 19.53
N TYR A 187 -10.13 -11.84 18.43
CA TYR A 187 -8.66 -11.78 18.26
C TYR A 187 -8.10 -10.37 18.24
N HIS A 188 -8.95 -9.34 18.07
CA HIS A 188 -8.54 -7.95 17.91
C HIS A 188 -7.34 -7.77 16.95
N PRO A 189 -7.41 -8.32 15.72
CA PRO A 189 -6.26 -8.31 14.82
C PRO A 189 -6.02 -6.93 14.23
N LYS A 190 -4.80 -6.66 13.77
CA LYS A 190 -4.58 -5.65 12.72
C LYS A 190 -4.87 -6.26 11.35
N LEU A 191 -5.68 -5.58 10.55
CA LEU A 191 -6.05 -6.06 9.22
C LEU A 191 -4.92 -5.71 8.26
N VAL A 192 -4.47 -6.66 7.46
CA VAL A 192 -3.37 -6.48 6.51
C VAL A 192 -3.92 -6.70 5.11
N VAL A 193 -3.70 -5.72 4.24
CA VAL A 193 -4.13 -5.75 2.84
C VAL A 193 -2.93 -5.42 1.96
N TRP A 194 -2.93 -5.89 0.71
CA TRP A 194 -1.88 -5.46 -0.21
C TRP A 194 -2.03 -3.98 -0.55
N GLY A 195 -3.24 -3.48 -0.79
CA GLY A 195 -3.47 -2.07 -1.11
C GLY A 195 -4.80 -1.53 -0.59
N LYS A 196 -5.07 -0.26 -0.89
CA LYS A 196 -6.27 0.45 -0.38
C LYS A 196 -7.60 -0.02 -0.97
N ASN A 197 -7.57 -0.80 -2.05
CA ASN A 197 -8.79 -1.23 -2.73
C ASN A 197 -9.65 -2.07 -1.79
N ASP A 198 -9.06 -3.03 -1.07
CA ASP A 198 -9.77 -3.90 -0.13
C ASP A 198 -10.36 -3.12 1.05
N MET A 199 -9.62 -2.14 1.56
CA MET A 199 -10.11 -1.23 2.61
C MET A 199 -11.34 -0.45 2.14
N THR A 200 -11.28 0.06 0.91
CA THR A 200 -12.37 0.86 0.31
C THR A 200 -13.57 -0.03 -0.01
N ALA A 201 -13.33 -1.23 -0.56
CA ALA A 201 -14.37 -2.22 -0.84
C ALA A 201 -15.10 -2.64 0.44
N LEU A 202 -14.38 -2.85 1.55
CA LEU A 202 -15.01 -3.19 2.82
C LEU A 202 -15.85 -2.04 3.38
N ASP A 203 -15.33 -0.81 3.37
CA ASP A 203 -16.09 0.38 3.80
C ASP A 203 -17.36 0.59 2.96
N ASP A 204 -17.22 0.54 1.64
CA ASP A 204 -18.35 0.62 0.70
C ASP A 204 -19.37 -0.49 0.95
N SER A 205 -18.92 -1.70 1.27
CA SER A 205 -19.82 -2.82 1.56
C SER A 205 -20.74 -2.54 2.76
N TYR A 206 -20.24 -1.89 3.81
CA TYR A 206 -21.07 -1.54 4.97
C TYR A 206 -22.19 -0.57 4.57
N GLN A 207 -21.87 0.40 3.70
CA GLN A 207 -22.84 1.37 3.19
C GLN A 207 -23.88 0.71 2.27
N ILE A 208 -23.43 -0.15 1.35
CA ILE A 208 -24.29 -0.87 0.40
C ILE A 208 -25.31 -1.74 1.14
N HIS A 209 -24.87 -2.45 2.18
CA HIS A 209 -25.72 -3.35 2.96
C HIS A 209 -26.36 -2.70 4.20
N GLN A 210 -26.14 -1.40 4.41
CA GLN A 210 -26.75 -0.61 5.49
C GLN A 210 -26.47 -1.18 6.90
N VAL A 211 -25.25 -1.63 7.13
CA VAL A 211 -24.77 -2.12 8.42
C VAL A 211 -23.78 -1.15 9.04
N LEU A 212 -23.56 -1.26 10.36
CA LEU A 212 -22.55 -0.45 11.03
C LEU A 212 -21.14 -0.90 10.62
N PRO A 213 -20.19 0.02 10.39
CA PRO A 213 -18.80 -0.34 10.14
C PRO A 213 -18.19 -1.14 11.30
N LEU A 214 -17.49 -2.23 10.99
CA LEU A 214 -16.75 -3.02 11.97
C LEU A 214 -15.29 -2.57 12.11
N THR A 215 -14.78 -1.84 11.14
CA THR A 215 -13.37 -1.47 11.00
C THR A 215 -13.23 -0.03 10.53
N PHE A 216 -12.16 0.62 10.93
CA PHE A 216 -11.79 1.97 10.51
C PHE A 216 -10.41 1.98 9.87
N THR A 217 -10.01 3.09 9.24
CA THR A 217 -8.75 3.18 8.48
C THR A 217 -7.53 2.82 9.33
N GLU A 218 -7.53 3.20 10.61
CA GLU A 218 -6.49 2.91 11.59
C GLU A 218 -6.34 1.43 11.95
N ASP A 219 -7.33 0.59 11.64
CA ASP A 219 -7.28 -0.85 11.86
C ASP A 219 -6.44 -1.60 10.82
N PHE A 220 -6.13 -0.92 9.71
CA PHE A 220 -5.45 -1.52 8.57
C PHE A 220 -3.96 -1.20 8.50
N ILE A 221 -3.24 -2.15 7.90
CA ILE A 221 -1.88 -2.04 7.42
C ILE A 221 -1.93 -2.20 5.89
N ASP A 222 -1.64 -1.11 5.18
CA ASP A 222 -1.46 -1.08 3.72
C ASP A 222 -0.02 -1.52 3.42
N LEU A 223 0.15 -2.80 3.06
CA LEU A 223 1.46 -3.41 2.91
C LEU A 223 2.22 -2.88 1.69
N LEU A 224 1.54 -2.56 0.58
CA LEU A 224 2.13 -1.90 -0.58
C LEU A 224 2.70 -0.54 -0.20
N LYS A 225 1.93 0.28 0.53
CA LYS A 225 2.41 1.59 0.97
C LYS A 225 3.62 1.45 1.88
N LEU A 226 3.60 0.51 2.84
CA LEU A 226 4.76 0.25 3.70
C LEU A 226 5.99 -0.15 2.89
N HIS A 227 5.86 -1.05 1.90
CA HIS A 227 6.98 -1.43 1.03
C HIS A 227 7.51 -0.24 0.24
N LYS A 228 6.63 0.57 -0.34
CA LYS A 228 7.02 1.76 -1.10
C LYS A 228 7.78 2.76 -0.26
N ASP A 229 7.31 3.00 0.95
CA ASP A 229 7.92 3.97 1.86
C ASP A 229 9.23 3.42 2.46
N TYR A 230 9.28 2.13 2.80
CA TYR A 230 10.48 1.49 3.32
C TYR A 230 11.61 1.41 2.28
N PHE A 231 11.31 0.97 1.06
CA PHE A 231 12.30 0.79 -0.02
C PHE A 231 12.47 2.02 -0.92
N ASN A 232 11.78 3.13 -0.65
CA ASN A 232 11.77 4.34 -1.49
C ASN A 232 11.38 4.05 -2.96
N LEU A 233 10.44 3.12 -3.18
CA LEU A 233 10.03 2.72 -4.52
C LEU A 233 9.29 3.87 -5.23
N LYS A 234 9.70 4.12 -6.47
CA LYS A 234 9.07 5.12 -7.32
C LYS A 234 7.66 4.71 -7.74
N ASP A 235 7.54 3.48 -8.21
CA ASP A 235 6.34 2.89 -8.80
C ASP A 235 5.75 1.84 -7.84
N ASP A 236 4.47 1.49 -8.05
CA ASP A 236 3.81 0.45 -7.26
C ASP A 236 4.41 -0.92 -7.60
N LEU A 237 4.67 -1.70 -6.56
CA LEU A 237 5.07 -3.10 -6.68
C LEU A 237 3.81 -3.96 -6.64
N GLY A 238 3.60 -4.86 -7.61
CA GLY A 238 2.49 -5.82 -7.53
C GLY A 238 2.76 -6.89 -6.47
N LEU A 239 1.71 -7.45 -5.85
CA LEU A 239 1.81 -8.45 -4.77
C LEU A 239 2.71 -9.63 -5.17
N PHE A 240 2.40 -10.26 -6.30
CA PHE A 240 3.16 -11.39 -6.83
C PHE A 240 4.59 -11.02 -7.24
N LYS A 241 4.82 -9.76 -7.64
CA LYS A 241 6.18 -9.28 -7.92
C LYS A 241 6.97 -9.09 -6.63
N ALA A 242 6.34 -8.61 -5.56
CA ALA A 242 6.94 -8.55 -4.24
C ALA A 242 7.29 -9.95 -3.73
N TYR A 243 6.36 -10.89 -3.84
CA TYR A 243 6.59 -12.30 -3.53
C TYR A 243 7.81 -12.85 -4.29
N GLN A 244 7.83 -12.69 -5.63
CA GLN A 244 8.96 -13.13 -6.44
C GLN A 244 10.29 -12.50 -5.98
N THR A 245 10.27 -11.25 -5.53
CA THR A 245 11.49 -10.55 -5.07
C THR A 245 12.05 -11.17 -3.79
N TYR A 246 11.20 -11.67 -2.89
CA TYR A 246 11.63 -12.29 -1.65
C TYR A 246 12.03 -13.76 -1.80
N TYR A 247 11.35 -14.50 -2.69
CA TYR A 247 11.50 -15.96 -2.78
C TYR A 247 12.17 -16.45 -4.06
N ASP A 248 12.43 -15.58 -5.03
CA ASP A 248 12.96 -15.91 -6.37
C ASP A 248 12.15 -16.98 -7.12
N VAL A 249 10.84 -17.03 -6.83
CA VAL A 249 9.89 -17.95 -7.45
C VAL A 249 8.76 -17.15 -8.10
N ALA A 250 8.50 -17.42 -9.37
CA ALA A 250 7.34 -16.88 -10.07
C ALA A 250 6.12 -17.77 -9.80
N ILE A 251 5.00 -17.14 -9.49
CA ILE A 251 3.69 -17.79 -9.33
C ILE A 251 2.73 -17.10 -10.29
N ASP A 252 1.95 -17.89 -11.03
CA ASP A 252 0.87 -17.38 -11.86
C ASP A 252 -0.32 -17.03 -10.96
N GLN A 253 -0.81 -15.78 -11.05
CA GLN A 253 -1.96 -15.32 -10.29
C GLN A 253 -3.24 -15.96 -10.84
N SER A 254 -3.96 -16.65 -9.98
CA SER A 254 -5.27 -17.28 -10.25
C SER A 254 -6.45 -16.32 -10.11
N HIS A 255 -6.24 -15.12 -9.53
CA HIS A 255 -7.30 -14.20 -9.09
C HIS A 255 -8.27 -14.88 -8.13
N ASP A 256 -7.70 -15.56 -7.13
CA ASP A 256 -8.44 -16.18 -6.05
C ASP A 256 -8.07 -15.49 -4.74
N ALA A 257 -9.09 -14.95 -4.06
CA ALA A 257 -8.88 -14.13 -2.88
C ALA A 257 -8.15 -14.87 -1.74
N ILE A 258 -8.32 -16.19 -1.58
CA ILE A 258 -7.64 -16.91 -0.49
C ILE A 258 -6.17 -17.16 -0.80
N ASP A 259 -5.83 -17.37 -2.07
CA ASP A 259 -4.45 -17.43 -2.55
C ASP A 259 -3.76 -16.08 -2.35
N ASP A 260 -4.41 -14.97 -2.74
CA ASP A 260 -3.86 -13.62 -2.61
C ASP A 260 -3.70 -13.19 -1.14
N ALA A 261 -4.64 -13.55 -0.26
CA ALA A 261 -4.49 -13.36 1.19
C ALA A 261 -3.31 -14.16 1.77
N HIS A 262 -3.11 -15.40 1.31
CA HIS A 262 -1.97 -16.23 1.71
C HIS A 262 -0.63 -15.67 1.21
N VAL A 263 -0.56 -15.23 -0.05
CA VAL A 263 0.63 -14.57 -0.60
C VAL A 263 0.93 -13.27 0.16
N THR A 264 -0.09 -12.50 0.52
CA THR A 264 0.06 -11.29 1.34
C THR A 264 0.70 -11.61 2.69
N LYS A 265 0.28 -12.70 3.36
CA LYS A 265 0.94 -13.19 4.59
C LYS A 265 2.41 -13.56 4.36
N LEU A 266 2.72 -14.31 3.30
CA LEU A 266 4.10 -14.70 3.00
C LEU A 266 5.01 -13.51 2.72
N VAL A 267 4.49 -12.51 2.01
CA VAL A 267 5.21 -11.25 1.76
C VAL A 267 5.39 -10.46 3.05
N PHE A 268 4.37 -10.40 3.91
CA PHE A 268 4.45 -9.75 5.21
C PHE A 268 5.54 -10.38 6.10
N ASP A 269 5.58 -11.71 6.21
CA ASP A 269 6.57 -12.40 7.02
C ASP A 269 8.00 -12.24 6.48
N ALA A 270 8.15 -12.27 5.15
CA ALA A 270 9.42 -11.99 4.49
C ALA A 270 9.88 -10.55 4.74
N PHE A 271 8.96 -9.59 4.66
CA PHE A 271 9.23 -8.19 4.91
C PHE A 271 9.69 -7.96 6.35
N ILE A 272 9.01 -8.54 7.35
CA ILE A 272 9.47 -8.49 8.74
C ILE A 272 10.85 -9.13 8.89
N SER A 273 11.10 -10.26 8.22
CA SER A 273 12.42 -10.92 8.25
C SER A 273 13.52 -10.09 7.61
N HIS A 274 13.18 -9.23 6.65
CA HIS A 274 14.13 -8.30 6.04
C HIS A 274 14.45 -7.08 6.91
N MET A 275 13.55 -6.69 7.81
CA MET A 275 13.77 -5.56 8.73
C MET A 275 14.63 -5.89 9.94
N VAL A 276 14.69 -7.17 10.33
CA VAL A 276 15.44 -7.67 11.50
C VAL A 276 16.83 -8.11 11.07
#